data_AF-A0A182H6D6-F1
#
_entry.id   AF-A0A182H6D6-F1
#
_cell.length_a   1.000
_cell.length_b   1.000
_cell.length_c   1.000
_cell.angle_alpha   90.00
_cell.angle_beta   90.00
_cell.angle_gamma   90.00
#
_symmetry.space_group_name_H-M   'P 1'
#
loop_
_entity.id
_entity.type
_entity.pdbx_description
1 polymer ?
#
loop_
_entity_poly.entity_id
_entity_poly.type
_entity_poly.pdbx_seq_one_letter_code
_entity_poly.pdbx_strand_id
1 'polypeptide(L)'
;MIKHIIALACLIPLSLAKGCDLTNLRIAVFNLEMNNNNGSCIFAKGCRLSNLSCRCMSHMNSSIEATTYSDLESLVDVVTRGDVCGALYFSDNFTDALVARIALGPDADEETLMQSEIRVWVNKSNPSIHSVLVRNVKAAYREFSKQLLQDCDNFTSTGNDYEADKNCVNENPSLTGSHKPEALDNFSLCWPLTRTD
;
A
#
# COMPACT_ATOMS: atom_id res chain seq x y z
N MET A 1 7.98 -61.89 -4.26
CA MET A 1 8.95 -60.77 -4.25
C MET A 1 8.22 -59.49 -4.62
N ILE A 2 8.54 -58.43 -3.90
CA ILE A 2 7.71 -57.25 -3.63
C ILE A 2 7.61 -56.30 -4.83
N LYS A 3 6.41 -55.75 -5.01
CA LYS A 3 5.96 -54.82 -6.06
C LYS A 3 6.89 -53.61 -6.20
N HIS A 4 7.36 -53.36 -7.41
CA HIS A 4 7.92 -52.07 -7.82
C HIS A 4 6.78 -51.04 -7.96
N ILE A 5 6.52 -50.29 -6.90
CA ILE A 5 5.81 -49.01 -6.97
C ILE A 5 6.88 -47.94 -6.86
N ILE A 6 7.41 -47.53 -8.00
CA ILE A 6 8.26 -46.33 -8.08
C ILE A 6 7.29 -45.15 -7.93
N ALA A 7 7.31 -44.52 -6.76
CA ALA A 7 6.62 -43.27 -6.54
C ALA A 7 7.23 -42.23 -7.49
N LEU A 8 6.44 -41.78 -8.48
CA LEU A 8 6.73 -40.51 -9.14
C LEU A 8 6.60 -39.42 -8.09
N ALA A 9 7.72 -39.09 -7.45
CA ALA A 9 7.87 -37.79 -6.83
C ALA A 9 7.79 -36.77 -7.96
N CYS A 10 6.63 -36.12 -8.08
CA CYS A 10 6.46 -34.97 -8.94
C CYS A 10 7.48 -33.92 -8.46
N LEU A 11 8.62 -33.82 -9.16
CA LEU A 11 9.56 -32.72 -9.05
C LEU A 11 8.86 -31.50 -9.66
N ILE A 12 7.86 -30.98 -8.95
CA ILE A 12 7.34 -29.65 -9.20
C ILE A 12 8.51 -28.75 -8.84
N PRO A 13 9.08 -27.97 -9.77
CA PRO A 13 9.97 -26.90 -9.37
C PRO A 13 9.11 -25.96 -8.53
N LEU A 14 9.23 -26.06 -7.20
CA LEU A 14 8.82 -24.96 -6.34
C LEU A 14 9.71 -23.81 -6.77
N SER A 15 9.16 -22.92 -7.59
CA SER A 15 9.67 -21.56 -7.67
C SER A 15 9.57 -21.02 -6.25
N LEU A 16 10.65 -21.18 -5.47
CA LEU A 16 10.80 -20.50 -4.20
C LEU A 16 10.74 -19.02 -4.55
N ALA A 17 9.59 -18.40 -4.34
CA ALA A 17 9.48 -16.95 -4.23
C ALA A 17 10.32 -16.57 -3.02
N LYS A 18 11.61 -16.34 -3.23
CA LYS A 18 12.59 -16.06 -2.17
C LYS A 18 12.25 -14.78 -1.41
N GLY A 19 11.38 -13.93 -1.97
CA GLY A 19 10.85 -12.69 -1.42
C GLY A 19 9.95 -12.81 -0.21
N CYS A 20 9.21 -13.91 -0.10
CA CYS A 20 7.93 -13.89 0.59
C CYS A 20 7.71 -15.07 1.52
N ASP A 21 7.77 -14.77 2.81
CA ASP A 21 7.39 -15.69 3.87
C ASP A 21 6.41 -15.00 4.83
N LEU A 22 5.57 -15.79 5.51
CA LEU A 22 4.60 -15.31 6.49
C LEU A 22 5.25 -14.60 7.68
N THR A 23 6.53 -14.88 7.95
CA THR A 23 7.28 -14.26 9.05
C THR A 23 8.07 -13.01 8.63
N ASN A 24 8.36 -12.84 7.34
CA ASN A 24 9.06 -11.69 6.80
C ASN A 24 8.44 -11.27 5.45
N LEU A 25 7.50 -10.33 5.51
CA LEU A 25 6.83 -9.79 4.33
C LEU A 25 7.63 -8.60 3.80
N ARG A 26 8.31 -8.79 2.68
CA ARG A 26 9.06 -7.70 2.05
C ARG A 26 8.19 -6.93 1.09
N ILE A 27 8.18 -5.60 1.21
CA ILE A 27 7.50 -4.71 0.26
C ILE A 27 8.49 -3.72 -0.35
N ALA A 28 8.32 -3.46 -1.64
CA ALA A 28 8.96 -2.32 -2.27
C ALA A 28 8.15 -1.06 -1.97
N VAL A 29 8.82 0.06 -1.72
CA VAL A 29 8.17 1.36 -1.60
C VAL A 29 8.79 2.29 -2.62
N PHE A 30 7.94 2.90 -3.44
CA PHE A 30 8.33 3.97 -4.34
C PHE A 30 7.59 5.22 -3.90
N ASN A 31 8.33 6.14 -3.31
CA ASN A 31 7.78 7.35 -2.73
C ASN A 31 8.34 8.55 -3.48
N LEU A 32 7.54 9.12 -4.38
CA LEU A 32 7.94 10.27 -5.18
C LEU A 32 7.98 11.59 -4.39
N GLU A 33 7.36 11.65 -3.20
CA GLU A 33 7.52 12.80 -2.30
C GLU A 33 8.94 12.87 -1.69
N MET A 34 9.65 11.74 -1.69
CA MET A 34 11.01 11.68 -1.19
C MET A 34 11.99 11.95 -2.32
N ASN A 35 12.72 13.06 -2.21
CA ASN A 35 13.92 13.27 -3.02
C ASN A 35 14.88 12.11 -2.72
N ASN A 36 15.24 11.34 -3.76
CA ASN A 36 16.02 10.07 -3.81
C ASN A 36 17.34 9.97 -2.99
N ASN A 37 17.62 10.89 -2.07
CA ASN A 37 18.83 10.99 -1.27
C ASN A 37 18.78 10.14 0.01
N ASN A 38 18.45 8.85 -0.06
CA ASN A 38 18.59 7.89 1.06
C ASN A 38 18.14 8.42 2.45
N GLY A 39 17.22 9.38 2.46
CA GLY A 39 16.92 10.19 3.62
C GLY A 39 16.15 9.36 4.63
N SER A 40 16.45 9.54 5.91
CA SER A 40 15.56 9.03 6.95
C SER A 40 14.14 9.57 6.69
N CYS A 41 13.14 8.70 6.75
CA CYS A 41 11.72 9.07 6.56
C CYS A 41 11.25 9.86 7.78
N ILE A 42 11.53 11.17 7.80
CA ILE A 42 11.25 12.06 8.92
C ILE A 42 9.90 12.73 8.68
N PHE A 43 9.00 12.60 9.65
CA PHE A 43 7.70 13.27 9.67
C PHE A 43 7.49 13.97 11.00
N ALA A 44 6.60 14.96 11.01
CA ALA A 44 6.26 15.69 12.22
C ALA A 44 5.10 15.01 12.98
N LYS A 45 5.18 15.01 14.31
CA LYS A 45 4.13 14.50 15.20
C LYS A 45 3.05 15.55 15.45
N GLY A 46 1.87 15.12 15.94
CA GLY A 46 0.73 16.01 16.19
C GLY A 46 0.03 16.42 14.90
N CYS A 47 -0.77 17.50 14.95
CA CYS A 47 -1.46 18.03 13.77
C CYS A 47 -0.54 18.78 12.82
N ARG A 48 0.38 18.05 12.18
CA ARG A 48 1.25 18.59 11.14
C ARG A 48 1.08 17.74 9.90
N LEU A 49 0.52 18.37 8.86
CA LEU A 49 0.18 17.73 7.60
C LEU A 49 1.34 17.83 6.61
N SER A 50 2.50 17.31 7.00
CA SER A 50 3.74 17.36 6.22
C SER A 50 4.37 15.98 6.16
N ASN A 51 4.91 15.57 5.02
CA ASN A 51 5.50 14.24 4.78
C ASN A 51 4.54 13.12 5.19
N LEU A 52 3.29 13.18 4.72
CA LEU A 52 2.25 12.23 5.10
C LEU A 52 2.52 10.83 4.55
N SER A 53 3.23 10.69 3.43
CA SER A 53 3.74 9.38 2.98
C SER A 53 4.66 8.72 4.02
N CYS A 54 5.65 9.44 4.53
CA CYS A 54 6.53 8.95 5.60
C CYS A 54 5.79 8.64 6.89
N ARG A 55 4.84 9.50 7.25
CA ARG A 55 3.99 9.27 8.41
C ARG A 55 3.17 8.00 8.23
N CYS A 56 2.57 7.76 7.08
CA CYS A 56 1.86 6.52 6.76
C CYS A 56 2.79 5.30 6.85
N MET A 57 4.00 5.38 6.28
CA MET A 57 4.98 4.29 6.35
C MET A 57 5.36 3.93 7.78
N SER A 58 5.34 4.88 8.73
CA SER A 58 5.63 4.62 10.13
C SER A 58 4.59 3.72 10.84
N HIS A 59 3.41 3.54 10.24
CA HIS A 59 2.37 2.62 10.73
C HIS A 59 2.46 1.21 10.13
N MET A 60 3.41 0.97 9.21
CA MET A 60 3.64 -0.38 8.68
C MET A 60 4.09 -1.31 9.82
N ASN A 61 3.52 -2.51 9.86
CA ASN A 61 3.84 -3.50 10.88
C ASN A 61 5.35 -3.84 10.84
N SER A 62 5.97 -4.11 11.99
CA SER A 62 7.36 -4.57 12.06
C SER A 62 7.63 -5.87 11.29
N SER A 63 6.60 -6.67 11.01
CA SER A 63 6.69 -7.82 10.11
C SER A 63 6.78 -7.47 8.62
N ILE A 64 6.64 -6.18 8.27
CA ILE A 64 6.77 -5.65 6.91
C ILE A 64 8.15 -4.97 6.78
N GLU A 65 9.02 -5.56 5.97
CA GLU A 65 10.31 -4.96 5.62
C GLU A 65 10.13 -4.10 4.36
N ALA A 66 10.18 -2.78 4.52
CA ALA A 66 10.03 -1.82 3.42
C ALA A 66 11.39 -1.41 2.85
N THR A 67 11.60 -1.67 1.55
CA THR A 67 12.79 -1.18 0.82
C THR A 67 12.39 -0.08 -0.14
N THR A 68 13.04 1.09 -0.07
CA THR A 68 12.73 2.23 -0.94
C THR A 68 13.47 2.11 -2.27
N TYR A 69 12.78 2.38 -3.37
CA TYR A 69 13.32 2.37 -4.73
C TYR A 69 13.18 3.76 -5.35
N SER A 70 14.12 4.11 -6.23
CA SER A 70 14.15 5.39 -6.95
C SER A 70 13.54 5.33 -8.36
N ASP A 71 13.15 4.13 -8.81
CA ASP A 71 12.63 3.88 -10.16
C ASP A 71 11.40 2.94 -10.14
N LEU A 72 10.37 3.28 -10.92
CA LEU A 72 9.08 2.56 -10.96
C LEU A 72 9.14 1.26 -11.76
N GLU A 73 9.93 1.21 -12.84
CA GLU A 73 10.11 0.02 -13.67
C GLU A 73 10.76 -1.11 -12.84
N SER A 74 11.74 -0.72 -12.02
CA SER A 74 12.42 -1.55 -11.04
C SER A 74 11.44 -2.11 -10.00
N LEU A 75 10.40 -1.37 -9.63
CA LEU A 75 9.40 -1.79 -8.65
C LEU A 75 8.49 -2.89 -9.20
N VAL A 76 7.96 -2.74 -10.41
CA VAL A 76 7.10 -3.77 -11.00
C VAL A 76 7.91 -5.05 -11.27
N ASP A 77 9.16 -4.89 -11.69
CA ASP A 77 10.07 -6.00 -11.95
C ASP A 77 10.40 -6.80 -10.69
N VAL A 78 10.74 -6.15 -9.56
CA VAL A 78 11.08 -6.87 -8.31
C VAL A 78 9.88 -7.65 -7.75
N VAL A 79 8.66 -7.12 -7.90
CA VAL A 79 7.44 -7.81 -7.47
C VAL A 79 7.16 -9.00 -8.41
N THR A 80 7.34 -8.80 -9.71
CA THR A 80 7.10 -9.85 -10.73
C THR A 80 8.10 -11.00 -10.61
N ARG A 81 9.38 -10.71 -10.31
CA ARG A 81 10.40 -11.72 -10.02
C ARG A 81 10.18 -12.47 -8.70
N GLY A 82 9.31 -11.94 -7.83
CA GLY A 82 9.05 -12.51 -6.51
C GLY A 82 10.16 -12.24 -5.49
N ASP A 83 10.94 -11.17 -5.71
CA ASP A 83 11.96 -10.69 -4.76
C ASP A 83 11.30 -9.97 -3.57
N VAL A 84 10.10 -9.43 -3.77
CA VAL A 84 9.21 -8.83 -2.76
C VAL A 84 7.77 -9.33 -2.95
N CYS A 85 6.93 -9.14 -1.94
CA CYS A 85 5.55 -9.65 -1.87
C CYS A 85 4.53 -8.68 -2.39
N GLY A 86 4.90 -7.41 -2.41
CA GLY A 86 4.11 -6.35 -2.98
C GLY A 86 4.91 -5.07 -3.06
N ALA A 87 4.23 -4.04 -3.51
CA ALA A 87 4.80 -2.73 -3.64
C ALA A 87 3.78 -1.64 -3.30
N LEU A 88 4.27 -0.53 -2.75
CA LEU A 88 3.52 0.68 -2.48
C LEU A 88 4.05 1.81 -3.35
N TYR A 89 3.14 2.62 -3.88
CA TYR A 89 3.44 3.83 -4.62
C TYR A 89 2.77 5.03 -3.97
N PHE A 90 3.56 6.05 -3.69
CA PHE A 90 3.12 7.38 -3.31
C PHE A 90 3.45 8.33 -4.47
N SER A 91 2.46 9.12 -4.88
CA SER A 91 2.63 10.19 -5.86
C SER A 91 3.57 11.29 -5.33
N ASP A 92 4.05 12.14 -6.22
CA ASP A 92 4.93 13.26 -5.90
C ASP A 92 4.22 14.37 -5.10
N ASN A 93 2.90 14.49 -5.24
CA ASN A 93 2.08 15.45 -4.48
C ASN A 93 1.15 14.75 -3.47
N PHE A 94 1.52 13.57 -2.98
CA PHE A 94 0.64 12.78 -2.10
C PHE A 94 0.18 13.54 -0.85
N THR A 95 1.09 14.24 -0.17
CA THR A 95 0.77 15.01 1.04
C THR A 95 -0.21 16.13 0.73
N ASP A 96 0.09 16.96 -0.28
CA ASP A 96 -0.74 18.11 -0.62
C ASP A 96 -2.12 17.68 -1.14
N ALA A 97 -2.15 16.65 -2.00
CA ALA A 97 -3.40 16.08 -2.50
C ALA A 97 -4.22 15.43 -1.38
N LEU A 98 -3.58 14.76 -0.42
CA LEU A 98 -4.30 14.18 0.73
C LEU A 98 -4.89 15.27 1.62
N VAL A 99 -4.15 16.35 1.88
CA VAL A 99 -4.67 17.52 2.61
C VAL A 99 -5.85 18.15 1.87
N ALA A 100 -5.74 18.33 0.56
CA ALA A 100 -6.82 18.84 -0.27
C ALA A 100 -8.05 17.92 -0.25
N ARG A 101 -7.87 16.60 -0.42
CA ARG A 101 -8.96 15.61 -0.35
C ARG A 101 -9.68 15.65 1.01
N ILE A 102 -8.92 15.79 2.08
CA ILE A 102 -9.46 15.91 3.44
C ILE A 102 -10.31 17.18 3.57
N ALA A 103 -9.87 18.30 3.01
CA ALA A 103 -10.57 19.58 3.08
C ALA A 103 -11.79 19.66 2.15
N LEU A 104 -11.71 19.08 0.95
CA LEU A 104 -12.75 19.12 -0.08
C LEU A 104 -13.79 18.00 0.10
N GLY A 105 -13.41 16.88 0.70
CA GLY A 105 -14.30 15.73 0.87
C GLY A 105 -14.85 15.23 -0.48
N PRO A 106 -16.18 15.14 -0.67
CA PRO A 106 -16.81 14.72 -1.93
C PRO A 106 -16.54 15.66 -3.11
N ASP A 107 -16.18 16.92 -2.85
CA ASP A 107 -15.96 17.94 -3.87
C ASP A 107 -14.54 17.90 -4.48
N ALA A 108 -13.71 16.93 -4.06
CA ALA A 108 -12.36 16.75 -4.59
C ALA A 108 -12.39 16.31 -6.06
N ASP A 109 -11.58 16.96 -6.90
CA ASP A 109 -11.42 16.60 -8.31
C ASP A 109 -10.67 15.27 -8.50
N GLU A 110 -10.74 14.71 -9.71
CA GLU A 110 -10.14 13.41 -10.03
C GLU A 110 -8.61 13.37 -9.82
N GLU A 111 -7.90 14.48 -10.08
CA GLU A 111 -6.46 14.56 -9.88
C GLU A 111 -6.14 14.49 -8.38
N THR A 112 -6.85 15.26 -7.56
CA THR A 112 -6.76 15.23 -6.10
C THR A 112 -7.06 13.83 -5.56
N LEU A 113 -8.10 13.16 -6.06
CA LEU A 113 -8.44 11.79 -5.68
C LEU A 113 -7.31 10.81 -6.05
N MET A 114 -6.79 10.87 -7.27
CA MET A 114 -5.74 9.97 -7.75
C MET A 114 -4.39 10.19 -7.07
N GLN A 115 -4.01 11.44 -6.80
CA GLN A 115 -2.75 11.82 -6.19
C GLN A 115 -2.74 11.51 -4.69
N SER A 116 -3.89 11.59 -4.01
CA SER A 116 -4.02 11.30 -2.57
C SER A 116 -4.14 9.81 -2.24
N GLU A 117 -4.19 8.93 -3.25
CA GLU A 117 -4.29 7.48 -3.08
C GLU A 117 -2.92 6.80 -3.02
N ILE A 118 -2.79 5.80 -2.15
CA ILE A 118 -1.63 4.91 -2.15
C ILE A 118 -1.95 3.72 -3.04
N ARG A 119 -1.16 3.50 -4.09
CA ARG A 119 -1.36 2.32 -4.95
C ARG A 119 -0.56 1.15 -4.42
N VAL A 120 -1.19 -0.01 -4.45
CA VAL A 120 -0.65 -1.25 -3.93
C VAL A 120 -0.66 -2.30 -5.03
N TRP A 121 0.48 -2.94 -5.27
CA TRP A 121 0.55 -4.17 -6.05
C TRP A 121 0.92 -5.32 -5.14
N VAL A 122 0.26 -6.47 -5.29
CA VAL A 122 0.52 -7.65 -4.48
C VAL A 122 0.68 -8.86 -5.37
N ASN A 123 1.71 -9.67 -5.13
CA ASN A 123 1.85 -10.95 -5.81
C ASN A 123 0.72 -11.90 -5.38
N LYS A 124 -0.11 -12.33 -6.33
CA LYS A 124 -1.27 -13.22 -6.05
C LYS A 124 -0.95 -14.70 -6.18
N SER A 125 0.31 -15.06 -6.44
CA SER A 125 0.74 -16.45 -6.64
C SER A 125 0.61 -17.32 -5.37
N ASN A 126 0.64 -16.70 -4.18
CA ASN A 126 0.42 -17.36 -2.91
C ASN A 126 -0.75 -16.72 -2.15
N PRO A 127 -1.94 -17.38 -2.10
CA PRO A 127 -3.13 -16.82 -1.47
C PRO A 127 -2.96 -16.45 0.01
N SER A 128 -2.18 -17.22 0.77
CA SER A 128 -1.96 -16.97 2.21
C SER A 128 -1.12 -15.71 2.42
N ILE A 129 -0.02 -15.57 1.68
CA ILE A 129 0.86 -14.39 1.74
C ILE A 129 0.11 -13.16 1.26
N HIS A 130 -0.61 -13.29 0.13
CA HIS A 130 -1.46 -12.23 -0.41
C HIS A 130 -2.46 -11.72 0.64
N SER A 131 -3.24 -12.62 1.25
CA SER A 131 -4.25 -12.26 2.24
C SER A 131 -3.65 -11.56 3.47
N VAL A 132 -2.56 -12.09 4.01
CA VAL A 132 -1.89 -11.49 5.17
C VAL A 132 -1.29 -10.13 4.82
N LEU A 133 -0.65 -9.98 3.66
CA LEU A 133 -0.07 -8.72 3.23
C LEU A 133 -1.13 -7.65 3.01
N VAL A 134 -2.20 -7.96 2.28
CA VAL A 134 -3.33 -7.04 2.04
C VAL A 134 -3.94 -6.60 3.38
N ARG A 135 -4.16 -7.54 4.30
CA ARG A 135 -4.67 -7.23 5.63
C ARG A 135 -3.75 -6.28 6.40
N ASN A 136 -2.45 -6.55 6.41
CA ASN A 136 -1.49 -5.73 7.16
C ASN A 136 -1.36 -4.32 6.56
N VAL A 137 -1.32 -4.19 5.24
CA VAL A 137 -1.27 -2.90 4.54
C VAL A 137 -2.54 -2.09 4.80
N LYS A 138 -3.73 -2.69 4.68
CA LYS A 138 -5.00 -2.03 4.99
C LYS A 138 -5.07 -1.61 6.46
N ALA A 139 -4.61 -2.46 7.39
CA ALA A 139 -4.57 -2.14 8.81
C ALA A 139 -3.63 -0.98 9.14
N ALA A 140 -2.42 -0.96 8.55
CA ALA A 140 -1.45 0.12 8.71
C ALA A 140 -2.03 1.45 8.24
N TYR A 141 -2.63 1.49 7.05
CA TYR A 141 -3.24 2.71 6.51
C TYR A 141 -4.44 3.19 7.33
N ARG A 142 -5.25 2.27 7.86
CA ARG A 142 -6.35 2.59 8.78
C ARG A 142 -5.83 3.23 10.07
N GLU A 143 -4.77 2.69 10.66
CA GLU A 143 -4.21 3.26 11.89
C GLU A 143 -3.54 4.60 11.64
N PHE A 144 -2.85 4.77 10.50
CA PHE A 144 -2.35 6.07 10.04
C PHE A 144 -3.47 7.10 9.97
N SER A 145 -4.55 6.77 9.25
CA SER A 145 -5.69 7.68 9.05
C SER A 145 -6.30 8.05 10.41
N LYS A 146 -6.57 7.06 11.26
CA LYS A 146 -7.12 7.26 12.60
C LYS A 146 -6.21 8.15 13.46
N GLN A 147 -4.91 7.90 13.50
CA GLN A 147 -3.97 8.70 14.29
C GLN A 147 -3.85 10.13 13.76
N LEU A 148 -3.85 10.32 12.43
CA LEU A 148 -3.83 11.65 11.83
C LEU A 148 -5.07 12.46 12.22
N LEU A 149 -6.25 11.81 12.23
CA LEU A 149 -7.50 12.42 12.66
C LEU A 149 -7.46 12.84 14.14
N GLN A 150 -6.99 11.93 15.01
CA GLN A 150 -6.87 12.17 16.44
C GLN A 150 -5.88 13.28 16.77
N ASP A 151 -4.72 13.27 16.13
CA ASP A 151 -3.68 14.28 16.34
C ASP A 151 -4.12 15.69 15.95
N CYS A 152 -5.13 15.79 15.09
CA CYS A 152 -5.63 17.05 14.58
C CYS A 152 -6.75 17.69 15.37
N ASP A 153 -7.32 17.03 16.39
CA ASP A 153 -8.41 17.52 17.29
C ASP A 153 -9.64 18.14 16.58
N ASN A 154 -9.65 18.20 15.24
CA ASN A 154 -10.51 19.02 14.38
C ASN A 154 -11.24 18.20 13.31
N PHE A 155 -11.13 16.87 13.31
CA PHE A 155 -12.08 16.02 12.57
C PHE A 155 -13.30 15.62 13.42
N THR A 156 -13.40 16.18 14.63
CA THR A 156 -14.61 16.22 15.42
C THR A 156 -15.23 17.61 15.32
N SER A 157 -16.06 17.84 14.31
CA SER A 157 -17.20 18.76 14.48
C SER A 157 -18.46 17.93 14.32
N THR A 158 -18.81 17.23 15.40
CA THR A 158 -19.91 16.26 15.53
C THR A 158 -19.76 15.01 14.67
N GLY A 159 -19.97 13.81 15.23
CA GLY A 159 -19.90 12.54 14.51
C GLY A 159 -21.00 12.34 13.44
N ASN A 160 -21.48 13.43 12.85
CA ASN A 160 -22.60 13.53 11.93
C ASN A 160 -22.18 14.08 10.54
N ASP A 161 -20.97 14.65 10.39
CA ASP A 161 -20.53 15.30 9.15
C ASP A 161 -19.66 14.41 8.26
N TYR A 162 -19.18 13.26 8.78
CA TYR A 162 -18.32 12.34 8.04
C TYR A 162 -18.74 10.89 8.28
N GLU A 163 -19.00 10.16 7.20
CA GLU A 163 -19.17 8.71 7.26
C GLU A 163 -17.83 8.01 7.03
N ALA A 164 -17.47 7.13 7.96
CA ALA A 164 -16.31 6.26 7.81
C ALA A 164 -16.62 5.18 6.77
N ASP A 165 -16.06 5.31 5.57
CA ASP A 165 -16.05 4.23 4.59
C ASP A 165 -15.09 3.13 5.08
N LYS A 166 -15.68 2.05 5.57
CA LYS A 166 -14.95 0.88 6.08
C LYS A 166 -14.17 0.15 4.98
N ASN A 167 -14.44 0.44 3.71
CA ASN A 167 -13.91 -0.26 2.55
C ASN A 167 -13.28 0.68 1.52
N CYS A 168 -12.63 1.79 1.94
CA CYS A 168 -11.95 2.71 1.04
C CYS A 168 -10.74 2.05 0.32
N VAL A 169 -11.08 1.24 -0.67
CA VAL A 169 -10.21 0.40 -1.49
C VAL A 169 -10.75 0.51 -2.91
N ASN A 170 -9.99 1.15 -3.80
CA ASN A 170 -10.35 1.19 -5.21
C ASN A 170 -9.68 0.00 -5.93
N GLU A 171 -10.48 -0.98 -6.35
CA GLU A 171 -10.00 -2.19 -7.04
C GLU A 171 -9.61 -1.93 -8.51
N ASN A 172 -9.88 -0.72 -9.05
CA ASN A 172 -9.54 -0.32 -10.42
C ASN A 172 -8.78 1.03 -10.45
N PRO A 173 -7.53 1.09 -9.97
CA PRO A 173 -6.77 2.32 -9.93
C PRO A 173 -6.38 2.83 -11.34
N SER A 174 -6.64 4.11 -11.62
CA SER A 174 -6.61 4.72 -12.97
C SER A 174 -5.25 4.86 -13.65
N LEU A 175 -4.15 4.33 -13.12
CA LEU A 175 -2.86 4.31 -13.82
C LEU A 175 -2.37 2.89 -14.05
N THR A 176 -2.99 2.22 -15.01
CA THR A 176 -2.32 1.14 -15.74
C THR A 176 -1.67 1.74 -16.97
N GLY A 177 -0.43 2.19 -16.81
CA GLY A 177 0.50 2.15 -17.93
C GLY A 177 0.45 0.73 -18.50
N SER A 178 0.22 0.64 -19.80
CA SER A 178 0.14 -0.57 -20.61
C SER A 178 1.06 -1.70 -20.10
N HIS A 179 0.42 -2.83 -19.73
CA HIS A 179 0.96 -4.05 -19.07
C HIS A 179 0.89 -4.08 -17.53
N LYS A 180 -0.32 -4.32 -16.99
CA LYS A 180 -0.47 -5.02 -15.69
C LYS A 180 0.03 -6.46 -15.89
N PRO A 181 1.10 -6.93 -15.22
CA PRO A 181 1.47 -8.33 -15.29
C PRO A 181 0.31 -9.16 -14.72
N GLU A 182 -0.12 -10.19 -15.44
CA GLU A 182 -1.24 -11.05 -15.02
C GLU A 182 -1.00 -11.65 -13.63
N ALA A 183 0.26 -11.76 -13.18
CA ALA A 183 0.67 -12.27 -11.87
C ALA A 183 0.44 -11.33 -10.67
N LEU A 184 0.01 -10.08 -10.88
CA LEU A 184 -0.17 -9.09 -9.81
C LEU A 184 -1.64 -8.73 -9.61
N ASP A 185 -2.04 -8.64 -8.35
CA ASP A 185 -3.23 -7.92 -7.94
C ASP A 185 -2.91 -6.44 -7.70
N ASN A 186 -3.85 -5.53 -7.93
CA ASN A 186 -3.66 -4.10 -7.68
C ASN A 186 -4.90 -3.42 -7.11
N PHE A 187 -4.69 -2.50 -6.18
CA PHE A 187 -5.75 -1.66 -5.61
C PHE A 187 -5.16 -0.35 -5.09
N SER A 188 -5.98 0.69 -4.95
CA SER A 188 -5.62 1.88 -4.18
C SER A 188 -6.19 1.81 -2.77
N LEU A 189 -5.48 2.39 -1.81
CA LEU A 189 -6.00 2.77 -0.50
C LEU A 189 -6.42 4.24 -0.58
N CYS A 190 -7.68 4.51 -0.30
CA CYS A 190 -8.23 5.85 -0.36
C CYS A 190 -8.61 6.40 1.03
N TRP A 191 -8.74 7.72 1.14
CA TRP A 191 -9.06 8.36 2.41
C TRP A 191 -10.44 7.91 2.95
N PRO A 192 -10.53 7.34 4.17
CA PRO A 192 -11.72 6.62 4.63
C PRO A 192 -12.86 7.52 5.10
N LEU A 193 -12.80 8.84 4.92
CA LEU A 193 -13.90 9.75 5.28
C LEU A 193 -14.45 10.41 4.03
N THR A 194 -15.77 10.37 3.89
CA THR A 194 -16.53 11.21 2.96
C THR A 194 -17.38 12.16 3.78
N ARG A 195 -17.41 13.45 3.41
CA ARG A 195 -18.29 14.43 4.06
C ARG A 195 -19.72 14.08 3.69
N THR A 196 -20.63 14.00 4.65
CA THR A 196 -22.06 13.93 4.39
C THR A 196 -22.62 15.34 4.29
N ASP A 197 -23.22 15.65 3.15
CA ASP A 197 -23.91 16.90 2.81
C ASP A 197 -25.13 17.22 3.69
#